data_AF-A0A653MJW6-F1
#
_entry.id   AF-A0A653MJW6-F1
#
_cell.length_a   1.000
_cell.length_b   1.000
_cell.length_c   1.000
_cell.angle_alpha   90.00
_cell.angle_beta   90.00
_cell.angle_gamma   90.00
#
_symmetry.space_group_name_H-M   'P 1'
#
loop_
_entity.id
_entity.type
_entity.pdbx_description
1 polymer ?
#
loop_
_entity_poly.entity_id
_entity_poly.type
_entity_poly.pdbx_seq_one_letter_code
_entity_poly.pdbx_strand_id
1 'polypeptide(L)'
;MQLDYKGYMLGMSIEEINRLHRFRSTGKFVNSKEEFQKITKISTELLNEISPYFKFPDWITSNKVSTKEAVSFQEKKVKIIPKELNQATKEDFMEVFGIGDKISDIILKEKEKLGQFATIEQLQFIWGISPEVYEECKRRFYVQSNANLKKIFINTASVKELSKFPYFNYAFSKEIVTYRSMNGTFSSIDDLAKINNCPLEKLKIIALYLEF
;
A
#
# COMPACT_ATOMS: atom_id res chain seq x y z
N MET A 1 5.32 8.32 -7.65
CA MET A 1 5.05 8.52 -9.07
C MET A 1 4.91 7.14 -9.71
N GLN A 2 3.67 6.72 -9.99
CA GLN A 2 3.30 5.46 -10.63
C GLN A 2 3.74 5.47 -12.10
N LEU A 3 4.86 4.81 -12.42
CA LEU A 3 4.98 4.13 -13.71
C LEU A 3 4.36 2.75 -13.43
N ASP A 4 3.07 2.51 -13.67
CA ASP A 4 2.52 2.27 -15.01
C ASP A 4 1.02 2.64 -15.13
N TYR A 5 0.41 3.35 -14.18
CA TYR A 5 -1.03 3.63 -14.21
C TYR A 5 -1.42 4.81 -15.12
N LYS A 6 -0.48 5.73 -15.40
CA LYS A 6 -0.77 6.96 -16.17
C LYS A 6 -0.77 6.78 -17.70
N GLY A 7 -0.03 5.80 -18.23
CA GLY A 7 0.08 5.60 -19.68
C GLY A 7 -1.26 5.22 -20.32
N TYR A 8 -2.05 4.39 -19.64
CA TYR A 8 -3.35 3.90 -20.13
C TYR A 8 -4.47 4.94 -20.12
N MET A 9 -4.29 6.06 -19.40
CA MET A 9 -5.33 7.09 -19.23
C MET A 9 -5.20 8.24 -20.24
N LEU A 10 -4.19 8.21 -21.12
CA LEU A 10 -4.10 9.13 -22.26
C LEU A 10 -5.11 8.69 -23.32
N GLY A 11 -6.33 9.23 -23.25
CA GLY A 11 -7.36 9.05 -24.27
C GLY A 11 -8.75 8.64 -23.76
N MET A 12 -8.86 8.16 -22.52
CA MET A 12 -10.16 7.81 -21.91
C MET A 12 -10.83 9.03 -21.24
N SER A 13 -12.15 9.12 -21.37
CA SER A 13 -13.00 10.03 -20.61
C SER A 13 -13.13 9.64 -19.14
N ILE A 14 -13.54 10.60 -18.31
CA ILE A 14 -13.77 10.41 -16.87
C ILE A 14 -14.82 9.32 -16.63
N GLU A 15 -15.87 9.26 -17.45
CA GLU A 15 -16.93 8.26 -17.37
C GLU A 15 -16.43 6.83 -17.65
N GLU A 16 -15.54 6.66 -18.63
CA GLU A 16 -14.96 5.36 -18.97
C GLU A 16 -14.01 4.86 -17.87
N ILE A 17 -13.24 5.78 -17.29
CA ILE A 17 -12.38 5.52 -16.12
C ILE A 17 -13.24 5.12 -14.91
N ASN A 18 -14.34 5.84 -14.66
CA ASN A 18 -15.26 5.53 -13.56
C ASN A 18 -15.94 4.16 -13.71
N ARG A 19 -16.26 3.73 -14.94
CA ARG A 19 -16.77 2.38 -15.18
C ARG A 19 -15.74 1.30 -14.84
N LEU A 20 -14.48 1.51 -15.21
CA LEU A 20 -13.40 0.61 -14.84
C LEU A 20 -13.23 0.52 -13.33
N HIS A 21 -13.26 1.66 -12.62
CA HIS A 21 -13.19 1.69 -11.15
C HIS A 21 -14.36 0.96 -10.50
N ARG A 22 -15.60 1.17 -10.97
CA ARG A 22 -16.79 0.45 -10.47
C ARG A 22 -16.70 -1.06 -10.70
N PHE A 23 -16.14 -1.48 -11.83
CA PHE A 23 -15.93 -2.91 -12.08
C PHE A 23 -14.89 -3.48 -11.11
N ARG A 24 -13.77 -2.79 -10.91
CA ARG A 24 -12.71 -3.20 -9.97
C ARG A 24 -13.17 -3.16 -8.52
N SER A 25 -14.07 -2.26 -8.13
CA SER A 25 -14.64 -2.22 -6.78
C SER A 25 -15.51 -3.45 -6.46
N THR A 26 -15.86 -4.26 -7.45
CA THR A 26 -16.51 -5.58 -7.24
C THR A 26 -15.52 -6.71 -7.02
N GLY A 27 -14.21 -6.42 -6.92
CA GLY A 27 -13.14 -7.42 -6.78
C GLY A 27 -12.81 -8.16 -8.08
N LYS A 28 -13.36 -7.71 -9.22
CA LYS A 28 -13.15 -8.32 -10.54
C LYS A 28 -12.07 -7.60 -11.33
N PHE A 29 -11.33 -8.36 -12.14
CA PHE A 29 -10.26 -7.86 -13.00
C PHE A 29 -10.61 -8.12 -14.45
N VAL A 30 -10.15 -7.23 -15.31
CA VAL A 30 -10.33 -7.35 -16.75
C VAL A 30 -9.31 -8.34 -17.27
N ASN A 31 -9.78 -9.37 -17.98
CA ASN A 31 -8.96 -10.49 -18.42
C ASN A 31 -8.71 -10.48 -19.93
N SER A 32 -9.38 -9.61 -20.68
CA SER A 32 -9.16 -9.47 -22.12
C SER A 32 -9.38 -8.05 -22.63
N LYS A 33 -8.93 -7.77 -23.85
CA LYS A 33 -9.13 -6.48 -24.52
C LYS A 33 -10.63 -6.22 -24.78
N GLU A 34 -11.37 -7.27 -25.11
CA GLU A 34 -12.80 -7.25 -25.38
C GLU A 34 -13.59 -6.99 -24.09
N GLU A 35 -13.18 -7.62 -22.97
CA GLU A 35 -13.78 -7.36 -21.67
C GLU A 35 -13.49 -5.92 -21.20
N PHE A 36 -12.27 -5.42 -21.44
CA PHE A 36 -11.91 -4.03 -21.18
C PHE A 36 -12.87 -3.08 -21.90
N GLN A 37 -13.02 -3.27 -23.20
CA GLN A 37 -13.89 -2.46 -24.04
C GLN A 37 -15.36 -2.54 -23.60
N LYS A 38 -15.84 -3.72 -23.23
CA LYS A 38 -17.24 -3.91 -22.78
C LYS A 38 -17.53 -3.14 -21.49
N ILE A 39 -16.58 -3.10 -20.55
CA ILE A 39 -16.73 -2.44 -19.25
C ILE A 39 -16.61 -0.94 -19.41
N THR A 40 -15.54 -0.47 -20.03
CA THR A 40 -15.23 0.96 -20.15
C THR A 40 -16.12 1.63 -21.19
N LYS A 41 -16.55 0.88 -22.22
CA LYS A 41 -17.26 1.34 -23.42
C LYS A 41 -16.44 2.27 -24.30
N ILE A 42 -15.12 2.15 -24.26
CA ILE A 42 -14.23 2.90 -25.15
C ILE A 42 -14.41 2.49 -26.61
N SER A 43 -14.07 3.41 -27.52
CA SER A 43 -14.12 3.12 -28.95
C SER A 43 -13.10 2.06 -29.36
N THR A 44 -13.34 1.39 -30.48
CA THR A 44 -12.43 0.35 -31.01
C THR A 44 -11.09 0.96 -31.40
N GLU A 45 -11.08 2.20 -31.88
CA GLU A 45 -9.89 2.96 -32.23
C GLU A 45 -9.02 3.19 -31.00
N LEU A 46 -9.62 3.72 -29.92
CA LEU A 46 -8.91 3.94 -28.67
C LEU A 46 -8.41 2.63 -28.05
N LEU A 47 -9.21 1.56 -28.12
CA LEU A 47 -8.78 0.24 -27.65
C LEU A 47 -7.56 -0.25 -28.43
N ASN A 48 -7.52 -0.08 -29.74
CA ASN A 48 -6.39 -0.50 -30.56
C ASN A 48 -5.11 0.27 -30.22
N GLU A 49 -5.21 1.56 -29.87
CA GLU A 49 -4.08 2.38 -29.44
C GLU A 49 -3.52 1.95 -28.07
N ILE A 50 -4.38 1.66 -27.10
CA ILE A 50 -3.95 1.39 -25.71
C ILE A 50 -3.72 -0.10 -25.42
N SER A 51 -4.35 -1.00 -26.17
CA SER A 51 -4.28 -2.45 -25.92
C SER A 51 -2.91 -3.10 -26.10
N PRO A 52 -1.94 -2.57 -26.88
CA PRO A 52 -0.57 -3.08 -26.91
C PRO A 52 0.13 -3.03 -25.55
N TYR A 53 -0.31 -2.13 -24.67
CA TYR A 53 0.26 -1.98 -23.34
C TYR A 53 -0.37 -2.94 -22.33
N PHE A 54 -1.51 -3.58 -22.63
CA PHE A 54 -2.20 -4.45 -21.68
C PHE A 54 -1.34 -5.68 -21.34
N LYS A 55 -1.17 -5.94 -20.05
CA LYS A 55 -0.52 -7.14 -19.53
C LYS A 55 -1.58 -8.03 -18.87
N PHE A 56 -1.84 -9.18 -19.47
CA PHE A 56 -2.68 -10.22 -18.89
C PHE A 56 -1.80 -11.35 -18.34
N PRO A 57 -2.08 -11.86 -17.13
CA PRO A 57 -1.38 -13.03 -16.59
C PRO A 57 -1.41 -14.26 -17.52
N ASP A 58 -0.35 -15.06 -17.49
CA ASP A 58 -0.17 -16.22 -18.39
C ASP A 58 -1.24 -17.32 -18.23
N TRP A 59 -1.88 -17.41 -17.07
CA TRP A 59 -2.98 -18.35 -16.83
C TRP A 59 -4.27 -18.02 -17.61
N ILE A 60 -4.35 -16.83 -18.21
CA ILE A 60 -5.45 -16.39 -19.09
C ILE A 60 -5.10 -16.59 -20.57
N THR A 61 -3.84 -16.45 -20.96
CA THR A 61 -3.39 -16.54 -22.36
C THR A 61 -3.13 -17.98 -22.82
N SER A 62 -3.12 -18.97 -21.93
CA SER A 62 -3.05 -20.39 -22.28
C SER A 62 -4.37 -20.91 -22.86
N ASN A 63 -4.69 -20.51 -24.09
CA ASN A 63 -5.80 -21.06 -24.86
C ASN A 63 -5.48 -22.49 -25.33
N LYS A 64 -5.88 -23.50 -24.55
CA LYS A 64 -6.55 -24.67 -25.14
C LYS A 64 -8.03 -24.47 -24.94
N VAL A 65 -8.68 -24.02 -26.00
CA VAL A 65 -10.14 -23.91 -26.09
C VAL A 65 -10.70 -25.32 -25.90
N SER A 66 -11.35 -25.52 -24.76
CA SER A 66 -12.37 -26.54 -24.59
C SER A 66 -13.48 -25.83 -23.84
N THR A 67 -14.55 -25.55 -24.58
CA THR A 67 -15.86 -25.11 -24.10
C THR A 67 -16.20 -25.80 -22.78
N LYS A 68 -16.08 -25.09 -21.67
CA LYS A 68 -16.72 -25.46 -20.42
C LYS A 68 -17.38 -24.21 -19.87
N GLU A 69 -18.71 -24.23 -19.99
CA GLU A 69 -19.70 -23.78 -19.01
C GLU A 69 -19.21 -22.68 -18.08
N ALA A 70 -19.92 -21.55 -18.10
CA ALA A 70 -19.80 -20.50 -17.10
C ALA A 70 -19.75 -21.14 -15.70
N VAL A 71 -18.55 -21.28 -15.16
CA VAL A 71 -18.36 -21.67 -13.77
C VAL A 71 -18.90 -20.49 -13.01
N SER A 72 -20.14 -20.62 -12.53
CA SER A 72 -20.64 -19.77 -11.48
C SER A 72 -19.63 -19.90 -10.36
N PHE A 73 -18.78 -18.87 -10.17
CA PHE A 73 -18.09 -18.66 -8.92
C PHE A 73 -19.20 -18.47 -7.89
N GLN A 74 -19.70 -19.59 -7.37
CA GLN A 74 -20.38 -19.57 -6.09
C GLN A 74 -19.32 -19.04 -5.14
N GLU A 75 -19.49 -17.78 -4.75
CA GLU A 75 -18.77 -17.17 -3.65
C GLU A 75 -19.01 -18.05 -2.43
N LYS A 76 -18.15 -19.07 -2.26
CA LYS A 76 -17.96 -19.66 -0.95
C LYS A 76 -17.48 -18.49 -0.11
N LYS A 77 -18.37 -17.95 0.72
CA LYS A 77 -18.05 -16.98 1.76
C LYS A 77 -17.09 -17.68 2.71
N VAL A 78 -15.81 -17.73 2.34
CA VAL A 78 -14.74 -18.22 3.19
C VAL A 78 -14.73 -17.25 4.36
N LYS A 79 -14.96 -17.79 5.57
CA LYS A 79 -14.88 -17.02 6.80
C LYS A 79 -13.45 -16.50 6.92
N ILE A 80 -13.25 -15.20 6.66
CA ILE A 80 -11.96 -14.54 6.86
C ILE A 80 -11.73 -14.49 8.36
N ILE A 81 -10.72 -15.21 8.83
CA ILE A 81 -10.26 -15.13 10.23
C ILE A 81 -9.15 -14.09 10.24
N PRO A 82 -9.33 -12.94 10.92
CA PRO A 82 -8.28 -11.93 11.01
C PRO A 82 -7.01 -12.48 11.65
N LYS A 83 -5.86 -12.20 11.04
CA LYS A 83 -4.52 -12.59 11.50
C LYS A 83 -3.78 -11.38 12.07
N GLU A 84 -2.90 -11.61 13.04
CA GLU A 84 -2.08 -10.52 13.59
C GLU A 84 -1.00 -10.13 12.57
N LEU A 85 -0.99 -8.85 12.14
CA LEU A 85 -0.15 -8.35 11.05
C LEU A 85 1.34 -8.59 11.29
N ASN A 86 1.78 -8.42 12.54
CA ASN A 86 3.19 -8.59 12.89
C ASN A 86 3.65 -10.06 12.87
N GLN A 87 2.70 -11.00 12.97
CA GLN A 87 2.94 -12.45 12.89
C GLN A 87 2.66 -13.03 11.49
N ALA A 88 2.05 -12.24 10.60
CA ALA A 88 1.70 -12.68 9.26
C ALA A 88 2.94 -13.07 8.43
N THR A 89 2.82 -14.18 7.70
CA THR A 89 3.85 -14.69 6.78
C THR A 89 3.69 -14.11 5.38
N LYS A 90 4.66 -14.42 4.50
CA LYS A 90 4.59 -14.04 3.09
C LYS A 90 3.34 -14.61 2.41
N GLU A 91 3.02 -15.86 2.73
CA GLU A 91 1.85 -16.58 2.22
C GLU A 91 0.56 -15.94 2.68
N ASP A 92 0.47 -15.53 3.96
CA ASP A 92 -0.69 -14.82 4.50
C ASP A 92 -0.97 -13.54 3.73
N PHE A 93 0.07 -12.77 3.41
CA PHE A 93 -0.06 -11.56 2.59
C PHE A 93 -0.51 -11.87 1.17
N MET A 94 -0.01 -12.95 0.57
CA MET A 94 -0.37 -13.34 -0.79
C MET A 94 -1.81 -13.89 -0.91
N GLU A 95 -2.49 -14.18 0.20
CA GLU A 95 -3.94 -14.45 0.19
C GLU A 95 -4.77 -13.20 -0.11
N VAL A 96 -4.20 -12.00 0.06
CA VAL A 96 -4.85 -10.74 -0.30
C VAL A 96 -4.77 -10.56 -1.81
N PHE A 97 -5.93 -10.50 -2.46
CA PHE A 97 -5.96 -10.19 -3.88
C PHE A 97 -5.26 -8.85 -4.15
N GLY A 98 -4.28 -8.86 -5.06
CA GLY A 98 -3.48 -7.68 -5.39
C GLY A 98 -2.13 -7.61 -4.68
N ILE A 99 -1.86 -8.51 -3.72
CA ILE A 99 -0.54 -8.71 -3.13
C ILE A 99 0.08 -9.97 -3.71
N GLY A 100 1.06 -9.77 -4.60
CA GLY A 100 1.91 -10.85 -5.10
C GLY A 100 3.24 -10.95 -4.34
N ASP A 101 4.07 -11.90 -4.76
CA ASP A 101 5.40 -12.19 -4.21
C ASP A 101 6.27 -10.95 -3.92
N LYS A 102 6.30 -10.00 -4.86
CA LYS A 102 7.08 -8.77 -4.72
C LYS A 102 6.54 -7.84 -3.62
N ILE A 103 5.21 -7.69 -3.53
CA ILE A 103 4.60 -6.77 -2.58
C ILE A 103 4.69 -7.36 -1.16
N SER A 104 4.48 -8.67 -1.02
CA SER A 104 4.67 -9.35 0.27
C SER A 104 6.10 -9.23 0.78
N ASP A 105 7.11 -9.35 -0.08
CA ASP A 105 8.51 -9.09 0.29
C ASP A 105 8.76 -7.65 0.74
N ILE A 106 8.12 -6.67 0.10
CA ILE A 106 8.24 -5.27 0.51
C ILE A 106 7.60 -5.06 1.89
N ILE A 107 6.44 -5.66 2.15
CA ILE A 107 5.77 -5.58 3.46
C ILE A 107 6.67 -6.15 4.54
N LEU A 108 7.26 -7.33 4.31
CA LEU A 108 8.15 -7.96 5.29
C LEU A 108 9.41 -7.13 5.52
N LYS A 109 10.04 -6.61 4.47
CA LYS A 109 11.20 -5.70 4.61
C LYS A 109 10.86 -4.43 5.35
N GLU A 110 9.67 -3.86 5.14
CA GLU A 110 9.23 -2.68 5.85
C GLU A 110 8.99 -2.98 7.34
N LYS A 111 8.40 -4.15 7.66
CA LYS A 111 8.28 -4.66 9.03
C LYS A 111 9.64 -4.75 9.71
N GLU A 112 10.64 -5.34 9.04
CA GLU A 112 11.99 -5.49 9.57
C GLU A 112 12.66 -4.13 9.87
N LYS A 113 12.55 -3.18 8.95
CA LYS A 113 13.10 -1.82 9.13
C LYS A 113 12.47 -1.08 10.31
N LEU A 114 11.15 -1.24 10.50
CA LEU A 114 10.41 -0.65 11.61
C LEU A 114 10.57 -1.45 12.92
N GLY A 115 11.10 -2.67 12.84
CA GLY A 115 11.05 -3.69 13.90
C GLY A 115 9.69 -4.38 13.97
N GLN A 116 8.60 -3.61 14.00
CA GLN A 116 7.22 -4.11 13.87
C GLN A 116 6.30 -2.97 13.42
N PHE A 117 5.16 -3.31 12.82
CA PHE A 117 4.08 -2.35 12.57
C PHE A 117 3.37 -2.00 13.88
N ALA A 118 3.27 -0.71 14.16
CA ALA A 118 2.49 -0.18 15.27
C ALA A 118 1.00 -0.08 14.93
N THR A 119 0.66 0.04 13.65
CA THR A 119 -0.72 0.19 13.20
C THR A 119 -0.92 -0.25 11.75
N ILE A 120 -2.14 -0.66 11.39
CA ILE A 120 -2.43 -1.17 10.05
C ILE A 120 -2.35 -0.09 8.97
N GLU A 121 -2.58 1.18 9.34
CA GLU A 121 -2.46 2.36 8.48
C GLU A 121 -1.07 2.50 7.86
N GLN A 122 -0.04 1.85 8.40
CA GLN A 122 1.29 1.84 7.80
C GLN A 122 1.32 1.15 6.44
N LEU A 123 0.44 0.16 6.20
CA LEU A 123 0.37 -0.54 4.92
C LEU A 123 0.01 0.40 3.76
N GLN A 124 -0.75 1.47 3.99
CA GLN A 124 -1.11 2.42 2.93
C GLN A 124 0.11 3.18 2.36
N PHE A 125 1.22 3.23 3.09
CA PHE A 125 2.46 3.91 2.67
C PHE A 125 3.43 2.97 1.95
N ILE A 126 3.10 1.68 1.86
CA ILE A 126 3.93 0.68 1.21
C ILE A 126 3.72 0.74 -0.30
N TRP A 127 4.83 0.81 -1.04
CA TRP A 127 4.78 0.83 -2.50
C TRP A 127 4.10 -0.44 -3.03
N GLY A 128 3.13 -0.25 -3.94
CA GLY A 128 2.36 -1.33 -4.55
C GLY A 128 1.04 -1.65 -3.84
N ILE A 129 0.78 -1.10 -2.65
CA ILE A 129 -0.52 -1.24 -2.00
C ILE A 129 -1.46 -0.14 -2.51
N SER A 130 -2.50 -0.53 -3.25
CA SER A 130 -3.57 0.38 -3.66
C SER A 130 -4.60 0.55 -2.53
N PRO A 131 -5.45 1.60 -2.56
CA PRO A 131 -6.50 1.79 -1.56
C PRO A 131 -7.41 0.56 -1.43
N GLU A 132 -7.74 -0.11 -2.53
CA GLU A 132 -8.59 -1.32 -2.52
C GLU A 132 -7.89 -2.50 -1.84
N VAL A 133 -6.60 -2.70 -2.13
CA VAL A 133 -5.78 -3.73 -1.47
C VAL A 133 -5.66 -3.44 0.02
N TYR A 134 -5.49 -2.17 0.40
CA TYR A 134 -5.44 -1.75 1.80
C TYR A 134 -6.75 -2.04 2.55
N GLU A 135 -7.91 -1.79 1.92
CA GLU A 135 -9.21 -2.16 2.51
C GLU A 135 -9.35 -3.68 2.72
N GLU A 136 -8.82 -4.49 1.80
CA GLU A 136 -8.78 -5.94 1.99
C GLU A 136 -7.81 -6.37 3.09
N CYS A 137 -6.65 -5.73 3.19
CA CYS A 137 -5.73 -5.93 4.32
C CYS A 137 -6.42 -5.64 5.66
N LYS A 138 -7.22 -4.57 5.77
CA LYS A 138 -7.96 -4.26 7.00
C LYS A 138 -9.02 -5.30 7.39
N ARG A 139 -9.55 -6.06 6.43
CA ARG A 139 -10.48 -7.17 6.72
C ARG A 139 -9.75 -8.44 7.18
N ARG A 140 -8.50 -8.60 6.78
CA ARG A 140 -7.70 -9.81 7.00
C ARG A 140 -6.68 -9.71 8.11
N PHE A 141 -6.26 -8.49 8.46
CA PHE A 141 -5.22 -8.26 9.44
C PHE A 141 -5.67 -7.27 10.51
N TYR A 142 -5.12 -7.45 11.70
CA TYR A 142 -5.18 -6.47 12.78
C TYR A 142 -3.77 -6.23 13.32
N VAL A 143 -3.61 -5.16 14.12
CA VAL A 143 -2.39 -4.96 14.91
C VAL A 143 -2.77 -4.97 16.37
N GLN A 144 -2.20 -5.90 17.12
CA GLN A 144 -2.35 -5.96 18.56
C GLN A 144 -1.48 -4.88 19.19
N SER A 145 -2.08 -4.08 20.08
CA SER A 145 -1.33 -3.10 20.88
C SER A 145 -0.24 -3.83 21.67
N ASN A 146 1.03 -3.57 21.33
CA ASN A 146 2.17 -4.28 21.88
C ASN A 146 3.02 -3.35 22.75
N ALA A 147 3.13 -3.69 24.04
CA ALA A 147 3.99 -2.98 25.00
C ALA A 147 5.49 -3.03 24.62
N ASN A 148 5.90 -4.00 23.79
CA ASN A 148 7.29 -4.18 23.37
C ASN A 148 7.69 -3.37 22.13
N LEU A 149 6.85 -2.42 21.68
CA LEU A 149 7.22 -1.53 20.58
C LEU A 149 8.42 -0.68 20.99
N LYS A 150 9.54 -0.87 20.29
CA LYS A 150 10.78 -0.13 20.55
C LYS A 150 10.56 1.34 20.21
N LYS A 151 10.45 2.16 21.25
CA LYS A 151 10.35 3.62 21.13
C LYS A 151 11.70 4.27 20.89
N ILE A 152 11.66 5.44 20.27
CA ILE A 152 12.79 6.32 20.05
C ILE A 152 12.64 7.51 20.99
N PHE A 153 13.62 7.66 21.89
CA PHE A 153 13.71 8.81 22.79
C PHE A 153 14.11 10.05 22.01
N ILE A 154 13.12 10.83 21.56
CA ILE A 154 13.33 11.94 20.61
C ILE A 154 14.19 13.06 21.19
N ASN A 155 14.18 13.21 22.52
CA ASN A 155 14.91 14.25 23.24
C ASN A 155 16.39 13.91 23.50
N THR A 156 16.78 12.64 23.42
CA THR A 156 18.15 12.19 23.71
C THR A 156 18.85 11.51 22.54
N ALA A 157 18.11 10.90 21.60
CA ALA A 157 18.68 10.18 20.47
C ALA A 157 19.57 11.07 19.60
N SER A 158 20.71 10.55 19.17
CA SER A 158 21.64 11.21 18.27
C SER A 158 21.09 11.31 16.84
N VAL A 159 21.65 12.18 16.00
CA VAL A 159 21.31 12.27 14.57
C VAL A 159 21.43 10.91 13.87
N LYS A 160 22.45 10.13 14.22
CA LYS A 160 22.70 8.80 13.65
C LYS A 160 21.63 7.78 14.06
N GLU A 161 21.14 7.85 15.29
CA GLU A 161 20.06 6.98 15.76
C GLU A 161 18.72 7.36 15.15
N LEU A 162 18.41 8.66 15.10
CA LEU A 162 17.21 9.18 14.45
C LEU A 162 17.17 8.80 12.97
N SER A 163 18.29 8.92 12.25
CA SER A 163 18.37 8.62 10.82
C SER A 163 18.21 7.12 10.49
N LYS A 164 18.25 6.23 11.48
CA LYS A 164 17.94 4.80 11.27
C LYS A 164 16.44 4.56 11.19
N PHE A 165 15.62 5.46 11.70
CA PHE A 165 14.18 5.31 11.67
C PHE A 165 13.64 5.55 10.25
N PRO A 166 12.85 4.63 9.66
CA PRO A 166 12.49 4.70 8.24
C PRO A 166 11.79 5.98 7.78
N TYR A 167 11.13 6.70 8.71
CA TYR A 167 10.43 7.94 8.39
C TYR A 167 11.29 9.19 8.59
N PHE A 168 12.50 9.05 9.12
CA PHE A 168 13.43 10.15 9.32
C PHE A 168 14.58 10.07 8.33
N ASN A 169 14.69 11.07 7.47
CA ASN A 169 15.90 11.27 6.68
C ASN A 169 16.97 12.01 7.51
N TYR A 170 18.19 12.06 6.99
CA TYR A 170 19.31 12.72 7.67
C TYR A 170 19.06 14.21 7.91
N ALA A 171 18.47 14.91 6.93
CA ALA A 171 18.21 16.34 7.05
C ALA A 171 17.23 16.62 8.21
N PHE A 172 16.11 15.94 8.26
CA PHE A 172 15.12 16.07 9.32
C PHE A 172 15.69 15.66 10.69
N SER A 173 16.48 14.57 10.75
CA SER A 173 17.16 14.15 11.97
C SER A 173 18.12 15.21 12.52
N LYS A 174 18.84 15.90 11.64
CA LYS A 174 19.72 17.01 12.02
C LYS A 174 18.92 18.21 12.52
N GLU A 175 17.81 18.54 11.86
CA GLU A 175 16.93 19.62 12.29
C GLU A 175 16.30 19.35 13.66
N ILE A 176 15.90 18.11 13.96
CA ILE A 176 15.40 17.71 15.29
C ILE A 176 16.43 18.02 16.39
N VAL A 177 17.68 17.59 16.20
CA VAL A 177 18.74 17.80 17.20
C VAL A 177 19.10 19.27 17.33
N THR A 178 19.14 20.00 16.21
CA THR A 178 19.40 21.44 16.21
C THR A 178 18.30 22.20 16.95
N TYR A 179 17.03 21.90 16.62
CA TYR A 179 15.88 22.53 17.24
C TYR A 179 15.87 22.34 18.76
N ARG A 180 16.04 21.10 19.25
CA ARG A 180 16.02 20.84 20.70
C ARG A 180 17.20 21.47 21.45
N SER A 181 18.33 21.68 20.77
CA SER A 181 19.49 22.35 21.35
C SER A 181 19.28 23.86 21.50
N MET A 182 18.44 24.46 20.64
CA MET A 182 18.15 25.89 20.64
C MET A 182 16.88 26.25 21.44
N ASN A 183 15.87 25.38 21.45
CA ASN A 183 14.53 25.68 21.96
C ASN A 183 14.11 24.81 23.16
N GLY A 184 14.92 23.83 23.56
CA GLY A 184 14.58 22.87 24.61
C GLY A 184 13.90 21.61 24.09
N THR A 185 13.47 20.74 25.01
CA THR A 185 12.93 19.41 24.69
C THR A 185 11.54 19.47 24.04
N PHE A 186 11.26 18.50 23.19
CA PHE A 186 9.92 18.27 22.63
C PHE A 186 9.00 17.70 23.70
N SER A 187 7.77 18.24 23.82
CA SER A 187 6.76 17.70 24.74
C SER A 187 5.67 16.91 24.01
N SER A 188 5.54 17.12 22.70
CA SER A 188 4.51 16.49 21.87
C SER A 188 4.93 16.36 20.41
N ILE A 189 4.20 15.52 19.66
CA ILE A 189 4.40 15.36 18.22
C ILE A 189 4.17 16.67 17.45
N ASP A 190 3.31 17.56 17.96
CA ASP A 190 3.00 18.84 17.33
C ASP A 190 4.20 19.78 17.29
N ASP A 191 5.17 19.60 18.21
CA ASP A 191 6.41 20.35 18.19
C ASP A 191 7.30 19.95 17.00
N LEU A 192 7.25 18.69 16.57
CA LEU A 192 7.97 18.24 15.38
C LEU A 192 7.37 18.81 14.08
N ALA A 193 6.08 19.14 14.06
CA ALA A 193 5.43 19.72 12.88
C ALA A 193 5.98 21.12 12.52
N LYS A 194 6.60 21.81 13.50
CA LYS A 194 7.21 23.14 13.34
C LYS A 194 8.60 23.08 12.69
N ILE A 195 9.17 21.88 12.54
CA ILE A 195 10.52 21.68 12.05
C ILE A 195 10.53 21.52 10.53
N ASN A 196 11.54 22.12 9.88
CA ASN A 196 11.75 21.99 8.45
C ASN A 196 11.96 20.53 8.03
N ASN A 197 11.43 20.15 6.88
CA ASN A 197 11.50 18.78 6.32
C ASN A 197 10.75 17.71 7.14
N CYS A 198 9.84 18.12 8.02
CA CYS A 198 8.98 17.19 8.74
C CYS A 198 8.06 16.41 7.79
N PRO A 199 8.00 15.07 7.88
CA PRO A 199 7.08 14.24 7.08
C PRO A 199 5.65 14.34 7.63
N LEU A 200 4.98 15.46 7.35
CA LEU A 200 3.66 15.80 7.89
C LEU A 200 2.62 14.69 7.66
N GLU A 201 2.62 14.05 6.49
CA GLU A 201 1.65 12.98 6.19
C GLU A 201 1.79 11.73 7.09
N LYS A 202 2.94 11.55 7.75
CA LYS A 202 3.25 10.38 8.59
C LYS A 202 3.30 10.71 10.08
N LEU A 203 3.08 11.96 10.49
CA LEU A 203 3.23 12.41 11.88
C LEU A 203 2.46 11.54 12.88
N LYS A 204 1.21 11.19 12.57
CA LYS A 204 0.38 10.32 13.42
C LYS A 204 1.01 8.95 13.63
N ILE A 205 1.61 8.38 12.61
CA ILE A 205 2.29 7.08 12.69
C ILE A 205 3.62 7.22 13.42
N ILE A 206 4.39 8.27 13.10
CA ILE A 206 5.67 8.56 13.74
C ILE A 206 5.49 8.67 15.25
N ALA A 207 4.44 9.37 15.72
CA ALA A 207 4.11 9.50 17.13
C ALA A 207 4.00 8.14 17.85
N LEU A 208 3.53 7.09 17.15
CA LEU A 208 3.44 5.75 17.71
C LEU A 208 4.81 5.14 18.02
N TYR A 209 5.90 5.65 17.45
CA TYR A 209 7.27 5.17 17.68
C TYR A 209 8.11 6.12 18.55
N LEU A 210 7.60 7.29 18.91
CA LEU A 210 8.35 8.25 19.71
C LEU A 210 8.04 8.13 21.20
N GLU A 211 9.04 8.50 21.99
CA GLU A 211 8.94 8.80 23.41
C GLU A 211 9.54 10.19 23.62
N PHE A 212 8.72 11.06 24.23
CA PHE A 212 9.03 12.46 24.50
C PHE A 212 9.69 12.57 25.87
#